data_AF-A0A318MYV3-F1
#
_entry.id   AF-A0A318MYV3-F1
#
_cell.length_a   1.000
_cell.length_b   1.000
_cell.length_c   1.000
_cell.angle_alpha   90.00
_cell.angle_beta   90.00
_cell.angle_gamma   90.00
#
_symmetry.space_group_name_H-M   'P 1'
#
loop_
_entity.id
_entity.type
_entity.pdbx_description
1 polymer ?
#
loop_
_entity_poly.entity_id
_entity_poly.type
_entity_poly.pdbx_seq_one_letter_code
_entity_poly.pdbx_strand_id
1 'polypeptide(L)'
;MAIKSKNKFQKTKNEKVMVCSGGRYESQANAQIREAIISGWESVFGEGNVISTNIAGAAAAIEYIKPKIVFSIGSYLPESTYFGEVCHRAKKFGAITIFWATEDPYEQDANYRIIDDFDVIFSCDRWGTNFYNHPHTHFLPLAACEKLHYRPIDETIEKTVDVMFCGVAFGSRKDVMRSIKPALTNLKVKIIGPGWGEFGIGFSDARIEKDQLIELYQRSKIVLNLGRSLHFENKRYMIMPSNPGPRTFEASAAGAMQLFHEDNYAIHDFYERDEVPVFSTRYDFQQQLDKYLNDPDLLLETAKKAQARTLRDHLYNNRIQTVMEILKNDGFLD
;
A
#
# COMPACT_ATOMS: atom_id res chain seq x y z
N MET A 1 -10.07 -8.41 -24.83
CA MET A 1 -9.05 -8.00 -25.82
C MET A 1 -7.72 -7.98 -25.10
N ALA A 2 -6.80 -8.88 -25.45
CA ALA A 2 -5.58 -9.12 -24.67
C ALA A 2 -4.51 -8.06 -25.01
N ILE A 3 -4.15 -7.22 -24.04
CA ILE A 3 -2.99 -6.33 -24.13
C ILE A 3 -1.77 -7.15 -23.70
N LYS A 4 -1.07 -7.73 -24.69
CA LYS A 4 0.27 -8.28 -24.53
C LYS A 4 1.26 -7.37 -25.27
N SER A 5 1.93 -6.50 -24.53
CA SER A 5 3.37 -6.23 -24.71
C SER A 5 3.93 -5.56 -23.45
N LYS A 6 4.52 -6.35 -22.54
CA LYS A 6 5.37 -5.80 -21.47
C LYS A 6 6.67 -5.31 -22.14
N ASN A 7 6.69 -4.06 -22.60
CA ASN A 7 7.92 -3.37 -22.94
C ASN A 7 8.73 -3.23 -21.66
N LYS A 8 9.79 -4.02 -21.51
CA LYS A 8 10.78 -3.81 -20.44
C LYS A 8 11.42 -2.45 -20.70
N PHE A 9 11.14 -1.48 -19.83
CA PHE A 9 11.75 -0.16 -19.86
C PHE A 9 13.28 -0.32 -19.89
N GLN A 10 13.92 0.26 -20.90
CA GLN A 10 15.37 0.23 -21.04
C GLN A 10 15.96 1.07 -19.90
N LYS A 11 16.85 0.50 -19.07
CA LYS A 11 17.48 1.20 -17.94
C LYS A 11 18.08 2.53 -18.44
N THR A 12 17.52 3.65 -17.99
CA THR A 12 18.00 5.01 -18.28
C THR A 12 19.27 5.25 -17.46
N LYS A 13 20.41 4.76 -17.95
CA LYS A 13 21.66 4.60 -17.17
C LYS A 13 22.21 5.87 -16.49
N ASN A 14 21.78 7.08 -16.87
CA ASN A 14 22.31 8.34 -16.34
C ASN A 14 21.24 9.32 -15.80
N GLU A 15 19.96 8.96 -15.81
CA GLU A 15 18.91 9.88 -15.36
C GLU A 15 18.68 9.72 -13.86
N LYS A 16 18.69 10.83 -13.12
CA LYS A 16 18.47 10.82 -11.68
C LYS A 16 17.02 11.10 -11.34
N VAL A 17 16.50 10.39 -10.36
CA VAL A 17 15.18 10.63 -9.76
C VAL A 17 15.38 11.01 -8.32
N MET A 18 14.64 12.03 -7.88
CA MET A 18 14.56 12.40 -6.48
C MET A 18 13.23 11.96 -5.91
N VAL A 19 13.24 11.18 -4.82
CA VAL A 19 12.05 10.86 -4.03
C VAL A 19 12.02 11.80 -2.83
N CYS A 20 10.97 12.62 -2.73
CA CYS A 20 10.79 13.60 -1.67
C CYS A 20 9.64 13.20 -0.76
N SER A 21 9.81 13.24 0.57
CA SER A 21 8.72 12.97 1.52
C SER A 21 8.65 13.99 2.65
N GLY A 22 7.53 13.96 3.38
CA GLY A 22 7.29 14.76 4.58
C GLY A 22 8.32 14.57 5.70
N GLY A 23 8.27 15.48 6.67
CA GLY A 23 9.25 15.71 7.75
C GLY A 23 9.57 14.54 8.71
N ARG A 24 10.44 14.83 9.69
CA ARG A 24 11.00 13.93 10.73
C ARG A 24 9.97 13.24 11.66
N TYR A 25 8.70 13.64 11.63
CA TYR A 25 7.64 13.19 12.56
C TYR A 25 6.58 12.27 11.93
N GLU A 26 6.86 11.73 10.74
CA GLU A 26 5.97 10.76 10.12
C GLU A 26 5.82 9.46 10.93
N SER A 27 4.75 8.73 10.67
CA SER A 27 4.54 7.41 11.27
C SER A 27 5.53 6.38 10.72
N GLN A 28 5.87 5.38 11.53
CA GLN A 28 6.71 4.26 11.11
C GLN A 28 6.13 3.49 9.91
N ALA A 29 4.81 3.42 9.79
CA ALA A 29 4.15 2.80 8.64
C ALA A 29 4.44 3.58 7.33
N ASN A 30 4.44 4.91 7.41
CA ASN A 30 4.69 5.76 6.24
C ASN A 30 6.17 5.75 5.85
N ALA A 31 7.08 5.67 6.83
CA ALA A 31 8.50 5.45 6.60
C ALA A 31 8.77 4.16 5.81
N GLN A 32 8.07 3.07 6.14
CA GLN A 32 8.18 1.78 5.44
C GLN A 32 7.64 1.84 4.01
N ILE A 33 6.50 2.51 3.80
CA ILE A 33 5.94 2.72 2.46
C ILE A 33 6.95 3.50 1.61
N ARG A 34 7.58 4.55 2.15
CA ARG A 34 8.64 5.28 1.44
C ARG A 34 9.81 4.36 1.06
N GLU A 35 10.34 3.59 2.00
CA GLU A 35 11.45 2.66 1.73
C GLU A 35 11.10 1.67 0.61
N ALA A 36 9.87 1.15 0.63
CA ALA A 36 9.34 0.25 -0.39
C ALA A 36 9.22 0.92 -1.77
N ILE A 37 8.76 2.18 -1.82
CA ILE A 37 8.67 2.98 -3.05
C ILE A 37 10.05 3.29 -3.61
N ILE A 38 11.01 3.67 -2.75
CA ILE A 38 12.41 3.90 -3.14
C ILE A 38 12.99 2.64 -3.78
N SER A 39 12.82 1.48 -3.14
CA SER A 39 13.25 0.20 -3.72
C SER A 39 12.61 -0.08 -5.09
N GLY A 40 11.36 0.32 -5.29
CA GLY A 40 10.69 0.31 -6.59
C GLY A 40 11.42 1.17 -7.64
N TRP A 41 11.74 2.42 -7.30
CA TRP A 41 12.51 3.32 -8.17
C TRP A 41 13.91 2.78 -8.48
N GLU A 42 14.61 2.25 -7.48
CA GLU A 42 15.97 1.70 -7.63
C GLU A 42 15.98 0.50 -8.58
N SER A 43 14.91 -0.30 -8.61
CA SER A 43 14.80 -1.42 -9.54
C SER A 43 14.71 -0.98 -11.02
N VAL A 44 14.21 0.23 -11.27
CA VAL A 44 14.01 0.79 -12.62
C VAL A 44 15.19 1.67 -13.04
N PHE A 45 15.64 2.57 -12.16
CA PHE A 45 16.69 3.57 -12.44
C PHE A 45 18.09 3.13 -12.00
N GLY A 46 18.20 2.14 -11.10
CA GLY A 46 19.43 1.76 -10.43
C GLY A 46 19.65 2.52 -9.11
N GLU A 47 20.20 1.84 -8.11
CA GLU A 47 20.41 2.36 -6.75
C GLU A 47 21.16 3.70 -6.72
N GLY A 48 22.21 3.86 -7.53
CA GLY A 48 22.99 5.11 -7.60
C GLY A 48 22.28 6.31 -8.26
N ASN A 49 21.09 6.09 -8.84
CA ASN A 49 20.33 7.11 -9.57
C ASN A 49 19.06 7.58 -8.82
N VAL A 50 18.77 7.00 -7.65
CA VAL A 50 17.61 7.36 -6.84
C VAL A 50 18.09 8.08 -5.58
N ILE A 51 17.64 9.30 -5.38
CA ILE A 51 18.02 10.12 -4.24
C ILE A 51 16.79 10.37 -3.37
N SER A 52 16.82 9.87 -2.14
CA SER A 52 15.79 10.18 -1.15
C SER A 52 16.17 11.43 -0.37
N THR A 53 15.23 12.35 -0.22
CA THR A 53 15.42 13.57 0.58
C THR A 53 14.19 13.91 1.40
N ASN A 54 14.44 14.57 2.53
CA ASN A 54 13.38 15.22 3.28
C ASN A 54 13.00 16.54 2.59
N ILE A 55 11.73 16.91 2.66
CA ILE A 55 11.22 18.17 2.10
C ILE A 55 12.06 19.40 2.48
N ALA A 56 12.55 19.47 3.72
CA ALA A 56 13.37 20.59 4.21
C ALA A 56 14.70 20.78 3.46
N GLY A 57 15.26 19.71 2.89
CA GLY A 57 16.51 19.73 2.11
C GLY A 57 16.31 19.59 0.60
N ALA A 58 15.08 19.39 0.14
CA ALA A 58 14.79 19.02 -1.23
C ALA A 58 15.16 20.12 -2.23
N ALA A 59 14.85 21.38 -1.92
CA ALA A 59 15.17 22.53 -2.79
C ALA A 59 16.67 22.64 -3.13
N ALA A 60 17.53 22.56 -2.10
CA ALA A 60 18.98 22.61 -2.29
C ALA A 60 19.51 21.37 -3.03
N ALA A 61 18.96 20.20 -2.70
CA ALA A 61 19.33 18.95 -3.38
C ALA A 61 18.97 18.99 -4.87
N ILE A 62 17.81 19.54 -5.24
CA ILE A 62 17.37 19.69 -6.65
C ILE A 62 18.36 20.55 -7.43
N GLU A 63 18.80 21.67 -6.87
CA GLU A 63 19.74 22.59 -7.52
C GLU A 63 21.11 21.93 -7.80
N TYR A 64 21.58 21.10 -6.86
CA TYR A 64 22.84 20.38 -7.01
C TYR A 64 22.73 19.17 -7.95
N ILE A 65 21.69 18.35 -7.76
CA ILE A 65 21.53 17.05 -8.43
C ILE A 65 20.97 17.21 -9.84
N LYS A 66 20.07 18.18 -10.04
CA LYS A 66 19.29 18.41 -11.26
C LYS A 66 18.61 17.12 -11.73
N PRO A 67 17.73 16.52 -10.90
CA PRO A 67 17.05 15.28 -11.24
C PRO A 67 16.12 15.51 -12.44
N LYS A 68 15.88 14.46 -13.22
CA LYS A 68 14.88 14.50 -14.30
C LYS A 68 13.45 14.46 -13.75
N ILE A 69 13.25 13.76 -12.63
CA ILE A 69 11.96 13.60 -11.97
C ILE A 69 12.12 13.93 -10.49
N VAL A 70 11.22 14.75 -9.96
CA VAL A 70 11.00 14.94 -8.52
C VAL A 70 9.68 14.29 -8.16
N PHE A 71 9.76 13.16 -7.46
CA PHE A 71 8.64 12.32 -7.07
C PHE A 71 8.36 12.50 -5.58
N SER A 72 7.38 13.35 -5.28
CA SER A 72 6.92 13.63 -3.94
C SER A 72 5.87 12.62 -3.49
N ILE A 73 5.91 12.18 -2.24
CA ILE A 73 4.99 11.19 -1.68
C ILE A 73 4.51 11.56 -0.28
N GLY A 74 3.38 10.98 0.10
CA GLY A 74 2.92 10.93 1.49
C GLY A 74 1.68 11.78 1.75
N SER A 75 1.53 12.14 3.02
CA SER A 75 0.47 13.04 3.50
C SER A 75 0.77 14.48 3.12
N TYR A 76 -0.28 15.20 2.79
CA TYR A 76 -0.25 16.64 2.57
C TYR A 76 -1.06 17.38 3.65
N LEU A 77 -1.26 16.79 4.83
CA LEU A 77 -1.90 17.45 5.97
C LEU A 77 -0.97 18.22 6.91
N PRO A 78 0.24 17.75 7.27
CA PRO A 78 1.08 18.50 8.19
C PRO A 78 1.36 19.90 7.64
N GLU A 79 1.10 20.94 8.43
CA GLU A 79 1.37 22.33 8.02
C GLU A 79 2.85 22.54 7.68
N SER A 80 3.73 21.79 8.34
CA SER A 80 5.18 21.75 8.09
C SER A 80 5.59 21.11 6.77
N THR A 81 4.65 20.53 6.03
CA THR A 81 4.90 19.91 4.72
C THR A 81 4.40 20.84 3.62
N TYR A 82 5.30 21.63 3.03
CA TYR A 82 4.99 22.56 1.95
C TYR A 82 5.85 22.26 0.71
N PHE A 83 5.21 21.79 -0.37
CA PHE A 83 5.89 21.36 -1.59
C PHE A 83 6.11 22.48 -2.61
N GLY A 84 5.54 23.67 -2.41
CA GLY A 84 5.64 24.75 -3.39
C GLY A 84 7.08 25.16 -3.71
N GLU A 85 7.97 25.25 -2.71
CA GLU A 85 9.39 25.54 -2.98
C GLU A 85 10.08 24.39 -3.74
N VAL A 86 9.77 23.14 -3.39
CA VAL A 86 10.29 21.95 -4.07
C VAL A 86 9.89 21.96 -5.54
N CYS A 87 8.61 22.21 -5.83
CA CYS A 87 8.07 22.23 -7.19
C CYS A 87 8.63 23.41 -7.98
N HIS A 88 8.70 24.61 -7.38
CA HIS A 88 9.29 25.78 -8.01
C HIS A 88 10.75 25.52 -8.43
N ARG A 89 11.56 24.94 -7.53
CA ARG A 89 12.96 24.60 -7.81
C ARG A 89 13.08 23.50 -8.86
N ALA A 90 12.25 22.47 -8.79
CA ALA A 90 12.20 21.39 -9.77
C ALA A 90 11.93 21.92 -11.19
N LYS A 91 10.87 22.73 -11.34
CA LYS A 91 10.48 23.36 -12.61
C LYS A 91 11.57 24.28 -13.16
N LYS A 92 12.23 25.07 -12.30
CA LYS A 92 13.37 25.93 -12.69
C LYS A 92 14.50 25.14 -13.37
N PHE A 93 14.74 23.90 -12.97
CA PHE A 93 15.78 23.03 -13.54
C PHE A 93 15.23 22.01 -14.55
N GLY A 94 13.98 22.16 -14.99
CA GLY A 94 13.37 21.31 -16.01
C GLY A 94 13.03 19.90 -15.54
N ALA A 95 12.90 19.68 -14.22
CA ALA A 95 12.47 18.40 -13.69
C ALA A 95 10.94 18.26 -13.75
N ILE A 96 10.46 17.06 -14.05
CA ILE A 96 9.04 16.72 -13.99
C ILE A 96 8.65 16.57 -12.52
N THR A 97 7.60 17.25 -12.10
CA THR A 97 7.10 17.21 -10.71
C THR A 97 5.90 16.28 -10.59
N ILE A 98 6.01 15.31 -9.69
CA ILE A 98 4.98 14.30 -9.47
C ILE A 98 4.63 14.25 -7.99
N PHE A 99 3.34 14.15 -7.68
CA PHE A 99 2.89 13.84 -6.33
C PHE A 99 2.12 12.53 -6.29
N TRP A 100 2.50 11.59 -5.40
CA TRP A 100 1.71 10.41 -5.09
C TRP A 100 1.04 10.53 -3.72
N ALA A 101 -0.27 10.77 -3.75
CA ALA A 101 -1.12 10.85 -2.59
C ALA A 101 -1.41 9.44 -2.03
N THR A 102 -0.56 8.99 -1.11
CA THR A 102 -0.63 7.64 -0.51
C THR A 102 -1.63 7.53 0.65
N GLU A 103 -2.22 8.65 1.06
CA GLU A 103 -3.26 8.72 2.09
C GLU A 103 -4.63 9.06 1.50
N ASP A 104 -4.79 9.01 0.18
CA ASP A 104 -6.12 9.14 -0.42
C ASP A 104 -7.00 7.92 -0.08
N PRO A 105 -8.32 8.11 0.04
CA PRO A 105 -9.04 9.38 -0.09
C PRO A 105 -9.18 10.11 1.27
N TYR A 106 -8.42 9.73 2.31
CA TYR A 106 -8.63 10.21 3.68
C TYR A 106 -8.31 11.70 3.87
N GLU A 107 -7.49 12.26 2.98
CA GLU A 107 -7.01 13.65 3.03
C GLU A 107 -7.52 14.50 1.86
N GLN A 108 -8.45 13.98 1.05
CA GLN A 108 -8.85 14.54 -0.25
C GLN A 108 -9.18 16.04 -0.23
N ASP A 109 -9.84 16.54 0.83
CA ASP A 109 -10.25 17.94 0.93
C ASP A 109 -9.05 18.90 1.00
N ALA A 110 -7.87 18.40 1.36
CA ALA A 110 -6.61 19.15 1.40
C ALA A 110 -5.84 19.14 0.06
N ASN A 111 -6.41 18.58 -1.02
CA ASN A 111 -5.72 18.46 -2.30
C ASN A 111 -5.31 19.80 -2.94
N TYR A 112 -5.94 20.91 -2.54
CA TYR A 112 -5.58 22.27 -2.96
C TYR A 112 -4.11 22.61 -2.65
N ARG A 113 -3.47 21.88 -1.72
CA ARG A 113 -2.06 22.07 -1.35
C ARG A 113 -1.08 21.51 -2.37
N ILE A 114 -1.53 20.69 -3.31
CA ILE A 114 -0.68 20.04 -4.32
C ILE A 114 -1.18 20.30 -5.75
N ILE A 115 -2.45 20.66 -5.93
CA ILE A 115 -3.10 20.62 -7.24
C ILE A 115 -2.49 21.57 -8.28
N ASP A 116 -2.03 22.74 -7.87
CA ASP A 116 -1.46 23.75 -8.78
C ASP A 116 0.08 23.66 -8.87
N ASP A 117 0.71 22.92 -7.96
CA ASP A 117 2.17 22.88 -7.83
C ASP A 117 2.82 21.78 -8.69
N PHE A 118 2.14 20.64 -8.86
CA PHE A 118 2.68 19.44 -9.52
C PHE A 118 2.22 19.30 -10.97
N ASP A 119 3.05 18.68 -11.80
CA ASP A 119 2.71 18.41 -13.21
C ASP A 119 1.83 17.16 -13.36
N VAL A 120 1.98 16.19 -12.44
CA VAL A 120 1.22 14.93 -12.42
C VAL A 120 0.86 14.54 -10.99
N ILE A 121 -0.38 14.10 -10.80
CA ILE A 121 -0.88 13.62 -9.50
C ILE A 121 -1.29 12.16 -9.63
N PHE A 122 -0.76 11.32 -8.75
CA PHE A 122 -1.20 9.95 -8.56
C PHE A 122 -2.00 9.85 -7.27
N SER A 123 -3.17 9.23 -7.32
CA SER A 123 -3.95 8.85 -6.14
C SER A 123 -3.82 7.35 -5.91
N CYS A 124 -3.63 6.93 -4.65
CA CYS A 124 -3.74 5.50 -4.32
C CYS A 124 -5.18 4.96 -4.29
N ASP A 125 -6.16 5.83 -4.48
CA ASP A 125 -7.58 5.49 -4.49
C ASP A 125 -8.21 5.81 -5.86
N ARG A 126 -8.85 4.81 -6.47
CA ARG A 126 -9.44 4.93 -7.81
C ARG A 126 -10.62 5.89 -7.84
N TRP A 127 -11.40 5.98 -6.77
CA TRP A 127 -12.52 6.92 -6.73
C TRP A 127 -12.05 8.33 -6.40
N GLY A 128 -11.03 8.47 -5.55
CA GLY A 128 -10.37 9.72 -5.21
C GLY A 128 -9.88 10.50 -6.42
N THR A 129 -9.42 9.82 -7.49
CA THR A 129 -8.99 10.49 -8.73
C THR A 129 -10.07 11.37 -9.36
N ASN A 130 -11.35 11.05 -9.20
CA ASN A 130 -12.45 11.82 -9.77
C ASN A 130 -12.69 13.17 -9.07
N PHE A 131 -12.02 13.41 -7.94
CA PHE A 131 -12.19 14.60 -7.11
C PHE A 131 -11.00 15.56 -7.19
N TYR A 132 -10.10 15.35 -8.15
CA TYR A 132 -9.05 16.29 -8.52
C TYR A 132 -9.49 17.09 -9.75
N ASN A 133 -9.42 18.42 -9.66
CA ASN A 133 -9.53 19.30 -10.81
C ASN A 133 -8.16 19.53 -11.46
N HIS A 134 -7.53 18.46 -11.93
CA HIS A 134 -6.21 18.50 -12.54
C HIS A 134 -6.16 17.57 -13.76
N PRO A 135 -5.63 18.02 -14.92
CA PRO A 135 -5.73 17.26 -16.17
C PRO A 135 -4.92 15.96 -16.17
N HIS A 136 -3.83 15.90 -15.40
CA HIS A 136 -2.95 14.74 -15.29
C HIS A 136 -3.10 14.08 -13.92
N THR A 137 -4.31 13.66 -13.58
CA THR A 137 -4.58 12.86 -12.38
C THR A 137 -4.81 11.41 -12.76
N HIS A 138 -4.05 10.52 -12.14
CA HIS A 138 -4.04 9.09 -12.45
C HIS A 138 -4.19 8.22 -11.22
N PHE A 139 -4.78 7.05 -11.39
CA PHE A 139 -4.87 6.04 -10.34
C PHE A 139 -3.58 5.22 -10.28
N LEU A 140 -2.97 5.11 -9.10
CA LEU A 140 -1.80 4.28 -8.86
C LEU A 140 -1.89 3.60 -7.47
N PRO A 141 -2.27 2.31 -7.40
CA PRO A 141 -2.43 1.63 -6.13
C PRO A 141 -1.09 1.37 -5.46
N LEU A 142 -1.10 1.31 -4.13
CA LEU A 142 0.03 0.81 -3.35
C LEU A 142 0.34 -0.66 -3.70
N ALA A 143 1.47 -1.14 -3.22
CA ALA A 143 2.03 -2.42 -3.64
C ALA A 143 2.89 -3.05 -2.53
N ALA A 144 3.41 -4.25 -2.80
CA ALA A 144 4.47 -4.86 -2.00
C ALA A 144 5.86 -4.46 -2.51
N CYS A 145 6.87 -4.63 -1.67
CA CYS A 145 8.27 -4.57 -2.07
C CYS A 145 8.88 -5.95 -1.84
N GLU A 146 9.47 -6.53 -2.89
CA GLU A 146 10.07 -7.86 -2.83
C GLU A 146 11.19 -7.93 -1.78
N LYS A 147 12.15 -7.00 -1.82
CA LYS A 147 13.27 -6.91 -0.86
C LYS A 147 12.80 -6.89 0.60
N LEU A 148 11.66 -6.24 0.87
CA LEU A 148 11.18 -5.96 2.20
C LEU A 148 10.16 -6.98 2.73
N HIS A 149 9.34 -7.55 1.84
CA HIS A 149 8.15 -8.31 2.22
C HIS A 149 8.17 -9.76 1.73
N TYR A 150 8.93 -10.09 0.68
CA TYR A 150 8.95 -11.46 0.17
C TYR A 150 9.55 -12.41 1.19
N ARG A 151 8.85 -13.52 1.41
CA ARG A 151 9.38 -14.69 2.13
C ARG A 151 8.97 -15.95 1.38
N PRO A 152 9.87 -16.93 1.19
CA PRO A 152 9.45 -18.21 0.64
C PRO A 152 8.41 -18.85 1.58
N ILE A 153 7.43 -19.51 0.98
CA ILE A 153 6.49 -20.34 1.73
C ILE A 153 7.25 -21.60 2.17
N ASP A 154 7.51 -21.70 3.46
CA ASP A 154 8.19 -22.82 4.08
C ASP A 154 7.19 -23.68 4.86
N GLU A 155 6.91 -24.86 4.34
CA GLU A 155 5.95 -25.83 4.88
C GLU A 155 6.45 -26.46 6.20
N THR A 156 7.73 -26.29 6.55
CA THR A 156 8.30 -26.77 7.82
C THR A 156 8.01 -25.84 9.00
N ILE A 157 7.57 -24.60 8.74
CA ILE A 157 7.23 -23.63 9.79
C ILE A 157 5.89 -24.03 10.43
N GLU A 158 5.94 -24.33 11.73
CA GLU A 158 4.73 -24.62 12.50
C GLU A 158 3.76 -23.43 12.55
N LYS A 159 2.50 -23.69 12.17
CA LYS A 159 1.41 -22.72 12.24
C LYS A 159 0.81 -22.67 13.66
N THR A 160 1.37 -21.81 14.51
CA THR A 160 0.98 -21.69 15.92
C THR A 160 -0.22 -20.76 16.18
N VAL A 161 -0.66 -20.02 15.17
CA VAL A 161 -1.79 -19.08 15.25
C VAL A 161 -2.84 -19.47 14.21
N ASP A 162 -4.10 -19.63 14.62
CA ASP A 162 -5.18 -19.98 13.70
C ASP A 162 -5.64 -18.75 12.91
N VAL A 163 -5.85 -17.62 13.60
CA VAL A 163 -6.31 -16.37 12.98
C VAL A 163 -5.53 -15.19 13.55
N MET A 164 -4.99 -14.35 12.67
CA MET A 164 -4.30 -13.13 13.08
C MET A 164 -4.86 -11.86 12.41
N PHE A 165 -4.72 -10.73 13.09
CA PHE A 165 -4.87 -9.40 12.49
C PHE A 165 -3.84 -8.44 13.09
N CYS A 166 -3.29 -7.53 12.29
CA CYS A 166 -2.42 -6.47 12.79
C CYS A 166 -2.83 -5.12 12.23
N GLY A 167 -3.18 -4.18 13.11
CA GLY A 167 -3.56 -2.82 12.74
C GLY A 167 -4.32 -2.11 13.85
N VAL A 168 -4.50 -0.79 13.72
CA VAL A 168 -5.27 0.00 14.69
C VAL A 168 -6.75 -0.42 14.69
N ALA A 169 -7.35 -0.49 15.87
CA ALA A 169 -8.74 -0.86 16.10
C ALA A 169 -9.71 0.31 15.82
N PHE A 170 -9.76 0.76 14.57
CA PHE A 170 -10.75 1.76 14.14
C PHE A 170 -12.18 1.24 14.33
N GLY A 171 -13.15 2.15 14.51
CA GLY A 171 -14.56 1.80 14.78
C GLY A 171 -15.11 0.75 13.81
N SER A 172 -14.92 0.98 12.51
CA SER A 172 -15.29 0.05 11.43
C SER A 172 -14.69 -1.36 11.61
N ARG A 173 -13.43 -1.47 12.02
CA ARG A 173 -12.78 -2.77 12.30
C ARG A 173 -13.31 -3.41 13.57
N LYS A 174 -13.60 -2.62 14.61
CA LYS A 174 -14.21 -3.13 15.85
C LYS A 174 -15.59 -3.70 15.55
N ASP A 175 -16.38 -3.09 14.68
CA ASP A 175 -17.72 -3.57 14.32
C ASP A 175 -17.67 -4.89 13.56
N VAL A 176 -16.78 -5.01 12.56
CA VAL A 176 -16.53 -6.29 11.88
C VAL A 176 -16.05 -7.34 12.87
N MET A 177 -15.08 -6.99 13.73
CA MET A 177 -14.53 -7.92 14.72
C MET A 177 -15.60 -8.41 15.71
N ARG A 178 -16.48 -7.53 16.22
CA ARG A 178 -17.60 -7.93 17.10
C ARG A 178 -18.54 -8.92 16.41
N SER A 179 -18.80 -8.73 15.11
CA SER A 179 -19.65 -9.61 14.31
C SER A 179 -19.06 -11.01 14.15
N ILE A 180 -17.75 -11.12 13.92
CA ILE A 180 -17.07 -12.41 13.67
C ILE A 180 -16.49 -13.08 14.92
N LYS A 181 -16.35 -12.36 16.05
CA LYS A 181 -15.79 -12.88 17.30
C LYS A 181 -16.40 -14.21 17.78
N PRO A 182 -17.71 -14.48 17.65
CA PRO A 182 -18.27 -15.78 18.01
C PRO A 182 -17.63 -16.95 17.26
N ALA A 183 -17.30 -16.79 15.97
CA ALA A 183 -16.63 -17.79 15.14
C ALA A 183 -15.17 -18.04 15.53
N LEU A 184 -14.56 -17.08 16.24
CA LEU A 184 -13.18 -17.15 16.72
C LEU A 184 -13.04 -17.83 18.09
N THR A 185 -14.15 -18.24 18.70
CA THR A 185 -14.15 -18.90 20.01
C THR A 185 -13.37 -20.21 19.92
N ASN A 186 -12.50 -20.49 20.90
CA ASN A 186 -11.62 -21.67 20.95
C ASN A 186 -10.50 -21.73 19.90
N LEU A 187 -10.29 -20.69 19.10
CA LEU A 187 -9.14 -20.60 18.20
C LEU A 187 -7.95 -19.88 18.87
N LYS A 188 -6.73 -20.21 18.43
CA LYS A 188 -5.51 -19.46 18.80
C LYS A 188 -5.46 -18.16 18.01
N VAL A 189 -6.08 -17.11 18.55
CA VAL A 189 -6.20 -15.81 17.91
C VAL A 189 -5.08 -14.86 18.34
N LYS A 190 -4.55 -14.07 17.39
CA LYS A 190 -3.68 -12.91 17.66
C LYS A 190 -4.15 -11.66 16.90
N ILE A 191 -4.89 -10.79 17.57
CA ILE A 191 -5.29 -9.47 17.07
C ILE A 191 -4.43 -8.40 17.77
N ILE A 192 -3.57 -7.73 17.01
CA ILE A 192 -2.51 -6.88 17.55
C ILE A 192 -2.65 -5.45 17.00
N GLY A 193 -2.54 -4.47 17.89
CA GLY A 193 -2.47 -3.05 17.55
C GLY A 193 -3.29 -2.18 18.50
N PRO A 194 -3.09 -0.85 18.47
CA PRO A 194 -3.75 0.04 19.40
C PRO A 194 -5.29 -0.05 19.37
N GLY A 195 -5.90 -0.23 20.54
CA GLY A 195 -7.35 -0.21 20.78
C GLY A 195 -8.03 -1.58 20.77
N TRP A 196 -7.29 -2.69 20.66
CA TRP A 196 -7.81 -4.05 20.69
C TRP A 196 -7.90 -4.66 22.08
N GLY A 197 -7.16 -4.17 23.08
CA GLY A 197 -7.06 -4.79 24.41
C GLY A 197 -8.40 -5.02 25.12
N GLU A 198 -9.43 -4.21 24.84
CA GLU A 198 -10.78 -4.34 25.39
C GLU A 198 -11.52 -5.64 24.97
N PHE A 199 -11.05 -6.34 23.93
CA PHE A 199 -11.70 -7.54 23.40
C PHE A 199 -11.32 -8.84 24.15
N GLY A 200 -10.35 -8.78 25.07
CA GLY A 200 -9.94 -9.87 25.95
C GLY A 200 -8.82 -10.76 25.39
N ILE A 201 -8.84 -12.03 25.75
CA ILE A 201 -7.77 -12.99 25.42
C ILE A 201 -7.59 -13.11 23.90
N GLY A 202 -6.33 -13.06 23.44
CA GLY A 202 -5.97 -13.09 22.01
C GLY A 202 -5.92 -11.70 21.36
N PHE A 203 -6.29 -10.65 22.08
CA PHE A 203 -6.24 -9.26 21.63
C PHE A 203 -5.20 -8.47 22.42
N SER A 204 -4.48 -7.56 21.77
CA SER A 204 -3.39 -6.82 22.38
C SER A 204 -3.24 -5.42 21.80
N ASP A 205 -3.01 -4.43 22.67
CA ASP A 205 -2.66 -3.05 22.28
C ASP A 205 -1.18 -2.87 21.89
N ALA A 206 -0.41 -3.97 21.84
CA ALA A 206 0.99 -3.94 21.50
C ALA A 206 1.23 -3.36 20.10
N ARG A 207 2.37 -2.69 19.95
CA ARG A 207 2.96 -2.35 18.65
C ARG A 207 4.05 -3.37 18.40
N ILE A 208 4.02 -3.96 17.21
CA ILE A 208 5.03 -4.94 16.78
C ILE A 208 5.86 -4.38 15.64
N GLU A 209 7.12 -4.77 15.63
CA GLU A 209 8.04 -4.43 14.57
C GLU A 209 7.74 -5.24 13.31
N LYS A 210 8.27 -4.77 12.19
CA LYS A 210 8.00 -5.37 10.88
C LYS A 210 8.41 -6.83 10.79
N ASP A 211 9.60 -7.18 11.27
CA ASP A 211 10.09 -8.57 11.21
C ASP A 211 9.21 -9.49 12.06
N GLN A 212 8.68 -9.00 13.18
CA GLN A 212 7.72 -9.73 14.01
C GLN A 212 6.39 -9.93 13.27
N LEU A 213 5.92 -8.92 12.53
CA LEU A 213 4.71 -9.05 11.72
C LEU A 213 4.89 -10.08 10.60
N ILE A 214 6.03 -10.06 9.91
CA ILE A 214 6.34 -11.04 8.86
C ILE A 214 6.44 -12.46 9.46
N GLU A 215 7.08 -12.61 10.62
CA GLU A 215 7.11 -13.90 11.33
C GLU A 215 5.69 -14.37 11.69
N LEU A 216 4.84 -13.47 12.17
CA LEU A 216 3.45 -13.80 12.47
C LEU A 216 2.66 -14.22 11.22
N TYR A 217 2.88 -13.58 10.07
CA TYR A 217 2.30 -14.04 8.80
C TYR A 217 2.70 -15.50 8.50
N GLN A 218 3.97 -15.85 8.65
CA GLN A 218 4.45 -17.20 8.39
C GLN A 218 3.93 -18.22 9.41
N ARG A 219 3.69 -17.83 10.66
CA ARG A 219 3.18 -18.71 11.73
C ARG A 219 1.65 -18.74 11.83
N SER A 220 0.94 -17.97 11.01
CA SER A 220 -0.53 -17.93 11.01
C SER A 220 -1.11 -18.78 9.90
N LYS A 221 -2.21 -19.46 10.20
CA LYS A 221 -3.03 -20.16 9.21
C LYS A 221 -3.78 -19.15 8.34
N ILE A 222 -4.50 -18.23 8.98
CA ILE A 222 -5.32 -17.21 8.30
C ILE A 222 -4.93 -15.81 8.80
N VAL A 223 -4.64 -14.91 7.86
CA VAL A 223 -4.45 -13.49 8.11
C VAL A 223 -5.71 -12.71 7.72
N LEU A 224 -6.38 -12.11 8.68
CA LEU A 224 -7.51 -11.24 8.38
C LEU A 224 -7.01 -9.96 7.72
N ASN A 225 -7.70 -9.56 6.66
CA ASN A 225 -7.50 -8.27 6.03
C ASN A 225 -8.76 -7.44 6.18
N LEU A 226 -8.70 -6.45 7.07
CA LEU A 226 -9.81 -5.58 7.40
C LEU A 226 -9.50 -4.17 6.91
N GLY A 227 -10.37 -3.66 6.03
CA GLY A 227 -10.38 -2.27 5.60
C GLY A 227 -10.43 -1.29 6.77
N ARG A 228 -10.18 -0.02 6.47
CA ARG A 228 -10.39 1.08 7.42
C ARG A 228 -11.39 2.05 6.79
N SER A 229 -12.46 2.37 7.51
CA SER A 229 -13.28 3.55 7.21
C SER A 229 -12.88 4.66 8.15
N LEU A 230 -12.27 5.72 7.60
CA LEU A 230 -11.80 6.91 8.30
C LEU A 230 -12.05 8.15 7.44
N HIS A 231 -12.22 9.30 8.08
CA HIS A 231 -12.41 10.58 7.41
C HIS A 231 -11.64 11.68 8.18
N PHE A 232 -10.34 11.84 7.91
CA PHE A 232 -9.54 12.90 8.54
C PHE A 232 -9.86 14.26 7.89
N GLU A 233 -9.60 14.39 6.60
CA GLU A 233 -9.92 15.55 5.75
C GLU A 233 -10.58 15.06 4.45
N ASN A 234 -11.68 14.33 4.63
CA ASN A 234 -12.55 13.82 3.57
C ASN A 234 -14.00 13.95 4.06
N LYS A 235 -14.38 15.19 4.34
CA LYS A 235 -15.67 15.56 4.94
C LYS A 235 -16.62 16.12 3.90
N ARG A 236 -16.09 16.75 2.84
CA ARG A 236 -16.91 17.36 1.77
C ARG A 236 -17.68 16.33 0.97
N TYR A 237 -17.00 15.25 0.57
CA TYR A 237 -17.56 14.22 -0.31
C TYR A 237 -17.69 12.85 0.36
N MET A 238 -17.06 12.66 1.53
CA MET A 238 -17.06 11.39 2.29
C MET A 238 -16.75 10.19 1.38
N ILE A 239 -15.73 10.34 0.54
CA ILE A 239 -15.33 9.33 -0.44
C ILE A 239 -14.98 8.05 0.33
N MET A 240 -15.68 6.96 0.00
CA MET A 240 -15.36 5.66 0.57
C MET A 240 -14.05 5.15 -0.04
N PRO A 241 -13.08 4.68 0.77
CA PRO A 241 -11.89 4.03 0.25
C PRO A 241 -12.29 2.86 -0.64
N SER A 242 -11.86 2.91 -1.88
CA SER A 242 -12.18 1.95 -2.92
C SER A 242 -11.14 0.85 -3.00
N ASN A 243 -9.85 1.13 -2.75
CA ASN A 243 -8.79 0.15 -2.99
C ASN A 243 -8.28 -0.59 -1.74
N PRO A 244 -7.80 -1.84 -1.91
CA PRO A 244 -7.15 -2.56 -0.82
C PRO A 244 -5.87 -1.83 -0.35
N GLY A 245 -5.69 -1.78 0.97
CA GLY A 245 -4.49 -1.19 1.56
C GLY A 245 -3.21 -2.00 1.27
N PRO A 246 -2.03 -1.43 1.53
CA PRO A 246 -0.74 -2.04 1.18
C PRO A 246 -0.56 -3.42 1.82
N ARG A 247 -1.04 -3.59 3.07
CA ARG A 247 -1.00 -4.87 3.81
C ARG A 247 -1.54 -6.06 3.03
N THR A 248 -2.49 -5.86 2.12
CA THR A 248 -3.01 -6.90 1.23
C THR A 248 -1.92 -7.49 0.35
N PHE A 249 -1.08 -6.64 -0.24
CA PHE A 249 0.03 -7.07 -1.08
C PHE A 249 1.19 -7.57 -0.23
N GLU A 250 1.48 -6.91 0.89
CA GLU A 250 2.61 -7.28 1.76
C GLU A 250 2.43 -8.67 2.38
N ALA A 251 1.23 -8.99 2.87
CA ALA A 251 0.91 -10.30 3.44
C ALA A 251 0.99 -11.41 2.38
N SER A 252 0.45 -11.17 1.18
CA SER A 252 0.59 -12.12 0.06
C SER A 252 2.05 -12.32 -0.35
N ALA A 253 2.86 -11.26 -0.42
CA ALA A 253 4.30 -11.37 -0.70
C ALA A 253 5.03 -12.21 0.36
N ALA A 254 4.62 -12.11 1.63
CA ALA A 254 5.14 -12.90 2.73
C ALA A 254 4.62 -14.36 2.77
N GLY A 255 3.76 -14.76 1.81
CA GLY A 255 3.24 -16.12 1.71
C GLY A 255 2.12 -16.41 2.70
N ALA A 256 1.41 -15.39 3.19
CA ALA A 256 0.24 -15.58 4.04
C ALA A 256 -1.00 -15.91 3.21
N MET A 257 -1.78 -16.86 3.72
CA MET A 257 -3.19 -16.99 3.33
C MET A 257 -3.99 -15.88 4.01
N GLN A 258 -4.82 -15.19 3.23
CA GLN A 258 -5.66 -14.08 3.71
C GLN A 258 -7.14 -14.42 3.65
N LEU A 259 -7.91 -13.89 4.59
CA LEU A 259 -9.36 -13.69 4.44
C LEU A 259 -9.65 -12.20 4.44
N PHE A 260 -10.10 -11.69 3.29
CA PHE A 260 -10.35 -10.28 3.08
C PHE A 260 -11.82 -9.93 3.37
N HIS A 261 -12.05 -8.93 4.21
CA HIS A 261 -13.39 -8.40 4.44
C HIS A 261 -13.82 -7.54 3.24
N GLU A 262 -14.73 -8.04 2.43
CA GLU A 262 -15.25 -7.40 1.22
C GLU A 262 -16.39 -6.43 1.59
N ASP A 263 -16.04 -5.16 1.76
CA ASP A 263 -16.98 -4.03 1.89
C ASP A 263 -17.27 -3.34 0.55
N ASN A 264 -16.45 -3.62 -0.47
CA ASN A 264 -16.65 -3.25 -1.87
C ASN A 264 -15.95 -4.27 -2.80
N TYR A 265 -16.25 -4.22 -4.11
CA TYR A 265 -15.77 -5.20 -5.08
C TYR A 265 -14.37 -4.96 -5.65
N ALA A 266 -13.64 -3.91 -5.23
CA ALA A 266 -12.40 -3.51 -5.88
C ALA A 266 -11.25 -4.51 -5.68
N ILE A 267 -11.32 -5.38 -4.67
CA ILE A 267 -10.32 -6.45 -4.48
C ILE A 267 -10.19 -7.33 -5.73
N HIS A 268 -11.26 -7.48 -6.51
CA HIS A 268 -11.28 -8.26 -7.75
C HIS A 268 -10.55 -7.63 -8.92
N ASP A 269 -10.18 -6.35 -8.86
CA ASP A 269 -9.24 -5.76 -9.81
C ASP A 269 -7.80 -6.28 -9.59
N PHE A 270 -7.51 -6.83 -8.41
CA PHE A 270 -6.17 -7.24 -7.99
C PHE A 270 -6.04 -8.75 -7.92
N TYR A 271 -6.96 -9.41 -7.24
CA TYR A 271 -6.91 -10.84 -6.95
C TYR A 271 -8.20 -11.54 -7.31
N GLU A 272 -8.06 -12.75 -7.85
CA GLU A 272 -9.16 -13.69 -8.01
C GLU A 272 -9.58 -14.27 -6.64
N ARG A 273 -10.80 -14.82 -6.56
CA ARG A 273 -11.36 -15.37 -5.31
C ARG A 273 -10.59 -16.61 -4.79
N ASP A 274 -9.86 -17.32 -5.65
CA ASP A 274 -8.99 -18.42 -5.28
C ASP A 274 -7.53 -18.00 -5.02
N GLU A 275 -7.19 -16.73 -5.23
CA GLU A 275 -5.93 -16.11 -4.82
C GLU A 275 -6.11 -15.43 -3.44
N VAL A 276 -7.11 -14.54 -3.30
CA VAL A 276 -7.46 -13.90 -2.02
C VAL A 276 -8.96 -14.08 -1.76
N PRO A 277 -9.33 -15.06 -0.93
CA PRO A 277 -10.73 -15.30 -0.57
C PRO A 277 -11.31 -14.17 0.26
N VAL A 278 -12.61 -13.95 0.07
CA VAL A 278 -13.35 -12.84 0.68
C VAL A 278 -14.46 -13.33 1.61
N PHE A 279 -14.91 -12.45 2.51
CA PHE A 279 -16.14 -12.58 3.29
C PHE A 279 -16.78 -11.21 3.49
N SER A 280 -18.11 -11.13 3.54
CA SER A 280 -18.83 -9.86 3.81
C SER A 280 -19.77 -9.98 5.01
N THR A 281 -20.17 -11.20 5.38
CA THR A 281 -21.04 -11.45 6.53
C THR A 281 -20.39 -12.40 7.53
N ARG A 282 -20.95 -12.47 8.75
CA ARG A 282 -20.54 -13.46 9.75
C ARG A 282 -20.72 -14.90 9.27
N TYR A 283 -21.71 -15.16 8.42
CA TYR A 283 -22.01 -16.48 7.91
C TYR A 283 -20.98 -16.90 6.85
N ASP A 284 -20.63 -15.98 5.95
CA ASP A 284 -19.55 -16.20 4.97
C ASP A 284 -18.22 -16.39 5.68
N PHE A 285 -17.96 -15.60 6.71
CA PHE A 285 -16.76 -15.73 7.52
C PHE A 285 -16.65 -17.12 8.14
N GLN A 286 -17.70 -17.61 8.79
CA GLN A 286 -17.72 -18.96 9.38
C GLN A 286 -17.48 -20.04 8.33
N GLN A 287 -18.15 -19.97 7.17
CA GLN A 287 -17.95 -20.95 6.10
C GLN A 287 -16.51 -20.96 5.57
N GLN A 288 -15.92 -19.78 5.36
CA GLN A 288 -14.53 -19.67 4.89
C GLN A 288 -13.56 -20.16 5.96
N LEU A 289 -13.79 -19.83 7.23
CA LEU A 289 -13.00 -20.30 8.35
C LEU A 289 -12.99 -21.83 8.43
N ASP A 290 -14.17 -22.46 8.38
CA ASP A 290 -14.31 -23.91 8.42
C ASP A 290 -13.67 -24.57 7.20
N LYS A 291 -13.83 -23.98 6.01
CA LYS A 291 -13.24 -24.48 4.77
C LYS A 291 -11.71 -24.53 4.86
N TYR A 292 -11.07 -23.45 5.31
CA TYR A 292 -9.62 -23.34 5.30
C TYR A 292 -8.92 -23.95 6.52
N LEU A 293 -9.55 -23.95 7.69
CA LEU A 293 -8.95 -24.57 8.88
C LEU A 293 -8.96 -26.11 8.81
N ASN A 294 -9.88 -26.69 8.05
CA ASN A 294 -9.99 -28.15 7.86
C ASN A 294 -9.23 -28.68 6.62
N ASP A 295 -8.64 -27.80 5.81
CA ASP A 295 -7.94 -28.19 4.57
C ASP A 295 -6.59 -27.44 4.45
N PRO A 296 -5.50 -28.02 5.04
CA PRO A 296 -4.17 -27.44 4.97
C PRO A 296 -3.61 -27.31 3.56
N ASP A 297 -3.96 -28.22 2.65
CA ASP A 297 -3.49 -28.21 1.26
C ASP A 297 -4.10 -27.04 0.50
N LEU A 298 -5.41 -26.83 0.67
CA LEU A 298 -6.11 -25.68 0.09
C LEU A 298 -5.59 -24.34 0.65
N LEU A 299 -5.29 -24.27 1.95
CA LEU A 299 -4.69 -23.09 2.58
C LEU A 299 -3.35 -22.76 1.93
N LEU A 300 -2.50 -23.77 1.78
CA LEU A 300 -1.18 -23.66 1.16
C LEU A 300 -1.26 -23.28 -0.32
N GLU A 301 -2.15 -23.91 -1.09
CA GLU A 301 -2.37 -23.60 -2.50
C GLU A 301 -2.82 -22.14 -2.68
N THR A 302 -3.78 -21.70 -1.87
CA THR A 302 -4.30 -20.33 -1.91
C THR A 302 -3.20 -19.31 -1.60
N ALA A 303 -2.38 -19.56 -0.56
CA ALA A 303 -1.23 -18.70 -0.24
C ALA A 303 -0.22 -18.63 -1.39
N LYS A 304 0.10 -19.78 -2.01
CA LYS A 304 1.01 -19.86 -3.18
C LYS A 304 0.48 -19.05 -4.36
N LYS A 305 -0.82 -19.16 -4.67
CA LYS A 305 -1.49 -18.38 -5.72
C LYS A 305 -1.44 -16.88 -5.44
N ALA A 306 -1.79 -16.45 -4.23
CA ALA A 306 -1.74 -15.06 -3.81
C ALA A 306 -0.33 -14.47 -3.96
N GLN A 307 0.68 -15.19 -3.43
CA GLN A 307 2.08 -14.77 -3.50
C GLN A 307 2.57 -14.65 -4.95
N ALA A 308 2.29 -15.67 -5.78
CA ALA A 308 2.66 -15.66 -7.19
C ALA A 308 2.01 -14.48 -7.94
N ARG A 309 0.74 -14.19 -7.66
CA ARG A 309 0.04 -13.01 -8.21
C ARG A 309 0.71 -11.71 -7.79
N THR A 310 1.02 -11.55 -6.50
CA THR A 310 1.67 -10.33 -5.99
C THR A 310 3.02 -10.09 -6.62
N LEU A 311 3.88 -11.11 -6.69
CA LEU A 311 5.23 -10.98 -7.25
C LEU A 311 5.20 -10.64 -8.75
N ARG A 312 4.14 -11.06 -9.46
CA ARG A 312 3.99 -10.81 -10.90
C ARG A 312 3.49 -9.40 -11.22
N ASP A 313 2.49 -8.93 -10.46
CA ASP A 313 1.65 -7.78 -10.87
C ASP A 313 1.52 -6.68 -9.81
N HIS A 314 1.92 -6.91 -8.56
CA HIS A 314 1.63 -6.01 -7.45
C HIS A 314 2.86 -5.65 -6.60
N LEU A 315 3.99 -5.48 -7.27
CA LEU A 315 5.21 -4.93 -6.70
C LEU A 315 5.37 -3.44 -7.05
N TYR A 316 6.10 -2.68 -6.21
CA TYR A 316 6.37 -1.27 -6.50
C TYR A 316 7.15 -1.06 -7.80
N ASN A 317 7.98 -2.02 -8.24
CA ASN A 317 8.63 -1.94 -9.55
C ASN A 317 7.60 -1.89 -10.71
N ASN A 318 6.49 -2.61 -10.59
CA ASN A 318 5.38 -2.54 -11.55
C ASN A 318 4.74 -1.14 -11.50
N ARG A 319 4.53 -0.59 -10.30
CA ARG A 319 3.97 0.77 -10.13
C ARG A 319 4.86 1.83 -10.74
N ILE A 320 6.18 1.75 -10.54
CA ILE A 320 7.12 2.70 -11.15
C ILE A 320 7.13 2.53 -12.67
N GLN A 321 7.07 1.31 -13.21
CA GLN A 321 6.91 1.11 -14.65
C GLN A 321 5.62 1.76 -15.19
N THR A 322 4.50 1.62 -14.48
CA THR A 322 3.24 2.30 -14.82
C THR A 322 3.37 3.82 -14.78
N VAL A 323 4.06 4.38 -13.78
CA VAL A 323 4.36 5.83 -13.72
C VAL A 323 5.12 6.26 -14.98
N MET A 324 6.18 5.54 -15.34
CA MET A 324 6.97 5.87 -16.53
C MET A 324 6.18 5.78 -17.83
N GLU A 325 5.27 4.81 -17.96
CA GLU A 325 4.38 4.67 -19.11
C GLU A 325 3.38 5.83 -19.20
N ILE A 326 2.78 6.21 -18.08
CA ILE A 326 1.84 7.35 -18.01
C ILE A 326 2.55 8.65 -18.39
N LEU A 327 3.75 8.90 -17.85
CA LEU A 327 4.53 10.09 -18.21
C LEU A 327 4.84 10.18 -19.71
N LYS A 328 5.06 9.05 -20.38
CA LYS A 328 5.24 9.02 -21.83
C LYS A 328 3.95 9.30 -22.59
N ASN A 329 2.87 8.65 -22.19
CA ASN A 329 1.56 8.83 -22.84
C ASN A 329 1.04 10.27 -22.70
N ASP A 330 1.33 10.91 -21.58
CA ASP A 330 0.96 12.31 -21.30
C ASP A 330 1.95 13.32 -21.90
N GLY A 331 3.04 12.86 -22.54
CA GLY A 331 4.00 13.72 -23.25
C GLY A 331 5.04 14.41 -22.35
N PHE A 332 5.21 13.95 -21.10
CA PHE A 332 6.27 14.44 -20.20
C PHE A 332 7.63 13.77 -20.47
N LEU A 333 7.62 12.57 -21.08
CA LEU A 333 8.82 11.81 -21.42
C LEU A 333 8.77 11.32 -22.87
N ASP A 334 9.93 11.25 -23.49
CA ASP A 334 10.14 10.67 -24.83
C ASP A 334 10.14 9.12 -24.84
#